data_AF-A0A1M5I7A0-F1
#
_entry.id   AF-A0A1M5I7A0-F1
#
_cell.length_a   1.000
_cell.length_b   1.000
_cell.length_c   1.000
_cell.angle_alpha   90.00
_cell.angle_beta   90.00
_cell.angle_gamma   90.00
#
_symmetry.space_group_name_H-M   'P 1'
#
loop_
_entity.id
_entity.type
_entity.pdbx_description
1 polymer ?
#
loop_
_entity_poly.entity_id
_entity_poly.type
_entity_poly.pdbx_seq_one_letter_code
_entity_poly.pdbx_strand_id
1 'polypeptide(L)'
;MATNFKSLIENEVDRLFAELNAKPGECCDNPVTGGGFVWGLDPIATQKKEAVARLRAREWFALNGPPDAPPLPLSHADVGDYRDARGLKGVVGFYARSLSRQGYDVQKHPSFDDFARGLMALAVEKGLWNLENDQTLIRRFRPRPLEGMTPSAFWAPPKEYEQLMASYGCSRSAA
;
A
#
# COMPACT_ATOMS: atom_id res chain seq x y z
N MET A 1 6.40 37.66 -2.49
CA MET A 1 7.09 36.36 -2.63
C MET A 1 6.48 35.40 -1.64
N ALA A 2 5.72 34.41 -2.10
CA ALA A 2 5.20 33.37 -1.21
C ALA A 2 6.31 32.35 -0.98
N THR A 3 6.88 32.33 0.22
CA THR A 3 7.73 31.22 0.66
C THR A 3 6.85 29.98 0.76
N ASN A 4 7.08 29.03 -0.14
CA ASN A 4 6.39 27.75 -0.15
C ASN A 4 6.89 26.96 1.07
N PHE A 5 6.17 27.02 2.19
CA PHE A 5 6.53 26.28 3.40
C PHE A 5 6.34 24.79 3.13
N LYS A 6 7.47 24.09 2.95
CA LYS A 6 7.48 22.63 2.87
C LYS A 6 7.12 22.02 4.22
N SER A 7 6.34 20.95 4.17
CA SER A 7 6.02 20.15 5.35
C SER A 7 7.29 19.50 5.95
N LEU A 8 7.26 19.13 7.23
CA LEU A 8 8.37 18.42 7.87
C LEU A 8 8.77 17.14 7.12
N ILE A 9 7.78 16.40 6.60
CA ILE A 9 8.00 15.21 5.77
C ILE A 9 8.75 15.55 4.48
N GLU A 10 8.39 16.64 3.79
CA GLU A 10 9.07 17.04 2.56
C GLU A 10 10.51 17.47 2.83
N ASN A 11 10.76 18.20 3.92
CA ASN A 11 12.12 18.58 4.33
C ASN A 11 12.97 17.35 4.67
N GLU A 12 12.39 16.38 5.37
CA GLU A 12 13.08 15.14 5.72
C GLU A 12 13.41 14.30 4.47
N VAL A 13 12.47 14.19 3.54
CA VAL A 13 12.73 13.54 2.25
C VAL A 13 13.83 14.27 1.47
N ASP A 14 13.80 15.61 1.44
CA ASP A 14 14.87 16.37 0.78
C ASP A 14 16.24 16.12 1.42
N ARG A 15 16.32 16.04 2.75
CA ARG A 15 17.53 15.71 3.50
C ARG A 15 18.04 14.30 3.14
N LEU A 16 17.18 13.28 3.21
CA LEU A 16 17.55 11.89 2.91
C LEU A 16 18.10 11.73 1.48
N PHE A 17 17.49 12.40 0.51
CA PHE A 17 17.97 12.34 -0.87
C PHE A 17 19.25 13.14 -1.11
N ALA A 18 19.50 14.21 -0.34
CA ALA A 18 20.76 14.95 -0.41
C ALA A 18 21.94 14.12 0.13
N GLU A 19 21.69 13.16 1.01
CA GLU A 19 22.71 12.30 1.63
C GLU A 19 23.18 11.15 0.73
N LEU A 20 22.47 10.86 -0.37
CA LEU A 20 22.78 9.73 -1.26
C LEU A 20 24.14 9.85 -1.96
N ASN A 21 24.76 11.03 -2.04
CA ASN A 21 26.12 11.28 -2.56
C ASN A 21 26.47 10.52 -3.88
N ALA A 22 25.47 10.29 -4.74
CA ALA A 22 25.60 9.47 -5.94
C ALA A 22 26.05 10.28 -7.16
N LYS A 23 26.74 9.63 -8.09
CA LYS A 23 27.15 10.21 -9.37
C LYS A 23 26.09 9.98 -10.45
N PRO A 24 25.98 10.86 -11.47
CA PRO A 24 25.10 10.62 -12.60
C PRO A 24 25.36 9.26 -13.25
N GLY A 25 24.31 8.46 -13.47
CA GLY A 25 24.36 7.12 -14.04
C GLY A 25 24.46 5.98 -13.02
N GLU A 26 24.66 6.26 -11.73
CA GLU A 26 24.70 5.22 -10.69
C GLU A 26 23.30 4.75 -10.30
N CYS A 27 23.12 3.42 -10.16
CA CYS A 27 21.92 2.84 -9.58
C CYS A 27 21.90 3.12 -8.07
N CYS A 28 20.82 3.71 -7.61
CA CYS A 28 20.58 4.09 -6.22
C CYS A 28 19.25 3.50 -5.76
N ASP A 29 19.13 3.28 -4.45
CA ASP A 29 17.86 2.94 -3.83
C ASP A 29 17.23 4.20 -3.24
N ASN A 30 15.91 4.33 -3.42
CA ASN A 30 15.13 5.35 -2.74
C ASN A 30 15.22 5.09 -1.21
N PRO A 31 15.74 6.05 -0.41
CA PRO A 31 16.08 5.82 0.98
C PRO A 31 14.86 5.56 1.88
N VAL A 32 13.64 5.83 1.38
CA VAL A 32 12.40 5.57 2.09
C VAL A 32 11.71 4.31 1.59
N THR A 33 11.71 4.09 0.27
CA THR A 33 10.86 3.07 -0.38
C THR A 33 11.64 1.82 -0.79
N GLY A 34 12.98 1.88 -0.77
CA GLY A 34 13.86 0.84 -1.31
C GLY A 34 13.68 0.62 -2.82
N GLY A 35 12.97 1.50 -3.53
CA GLY A 35 12.78 1.42 -4.97
C GLY A 35 14.03 1.87 -5.71
N GLY A 36 14.55 1.03 -6.59
CA GLY A 36 15.72 1.35 -7.41
C GLY A 36 15.44 2.46 -8.43
N PHE A 37 16.42 3.34 -8.63
CA PHE A 37 16.41 4.38 -9.66
C PHE A 37 17.84 4.74 -10.09
N VAL A 38 18.01 5.31 -11.28
CA VAL A 38 19.30 5.74 -11.80
C VAL A 38 19.50 7.24 -11.59
N TRP A 39 20.49 7.61 -10.79
CA TRP A 39 20.76 8.99 -10.42
C TRP A 39 21.08 9.85 -11.65
N GLY A 40 20.43 11.01 -11.77
CA GLY A 40 20.63 11.93 -12.90
C GLY A 40 19.98 11.53 -14.23
N LEU A 41 19.41 10.31 -14.34
CA LEU A 41 18.61 9.88 -15.48
C LEU A 41 17.12 9.78 -15.12
N ASP A 42 16.82 9.11 -14.01
CA ASP A 42 15.44 9.01 -13.54
C ASP A 42 14.98 10.31 -12.88
N PRO A 43 13.71 10.71 -13.06
CA PRO A 43 13.18 11.92 -12.43
C PRO A 43 13.20 11.83 -10.89
N ILE A 44 14.13 12.55 -10.26
CA ILE A 44 14.27 12.60 -8.80
C ILE A 44 13.00 13.09 -8.10
N ALA A 45 12.25 13.98 -8.76
CA ALA A 45 10.98 14.49 -8.26
C ALA A 45 9.93 13.38 -8.07
N THR A 46 9.91 12.38 -8.96
CA THR A 46 9.02 11.21 -8.83
C THR A 46 9.40 10.39 -7.61
N GLN A 47 10.69 10.13 -7.42
CA GLN A 47 11.21 9.37 -6.27
C GLN A 47 10.88 10.05 -4.94
N LYS A 48 11.08 11.36 -4.86
CA LYS A 48 10.73 12.17 -3.67
C LYS A 48 9.22 12.19 -3.42
N LYS A 49 8.41 12.38 -4.48
CA LYS A 49 6.94 12.38 -4.36
C LYS A 49 6.43 11.06 -3.80
N GLU A 50 6.98 9.95 -4.24
CA GLU A 50 6.61 8.62 -3.77
C GLU A 50 7.02 8.40 -2.31
N ALA A 51 8.22 8.83 -1.91
CA ALA A 51 8.68 8.80 -0.53
C ALA A 51 7.77 9.62 0.40
N VAL A 52 7.42 10.85 0.01
CA VAL A 52 6.49 11.72 0.76
C VAL A 52 5.12 11.06 0.92
N ALA A 53 4.58 10.48 -0.16
CA ALA A 53 3.26 9.83 -0.13
C ALA A 53 3.24 8.67 0.87
N ARG A 54 4.28 7.83 0.89
CA ARG A 54 4.39 6.71 1.83
C ARG A 54 4.54 7.16 3.28
N LEU A 55 5.37 8.16 3.54
CA LEU A 55 5.55 8.69 4.89
C LEU A 55 4.24 9.30 5.43
N ARG A 56 3.52 10.06 4.59
CA ARG A 56 2.18 10.58 4.95
C ARG A 56 1.18 9.47 5.22
N ALA A 57 1.16 8.42 4.40
CA ALA A 57 0.28 7.28 4.64
C ALA A 57 0.63 6.53 5.94
N ARG A 58 1.92 6.39 6.27
CA ARG A 58 2.36 5.78 7.53
C ARG A 58 1.99 6.63 8.74
N GLU A 59 2.16 7.95 8.67
CA GLU A 59 1.73 8.89 9.71
C GLU A 59 0.21 8.83 9.91
N TRP A 60 -0.55 8.90 8.82
CA TRP A 60 -2.00 8.78 8.87
C TRP A 60 -2.45 7.45 9.48
N PHE A 61 -1.80 6.34 9.09
CA PHE A 61 -2.10 5.01 9.62
C PHE A 61 -1.76 4.89 11.11
N ALA A 62 -0.69 5.53 11.58
CA ALA A 62 -0.35 5.57 13.00
C ALA A 62 -1.42 6.28 13.85
N LEU A 63 -2.12 7.26 13.27
CA LEU A 63 -3.17 8.02 13.95
C LEU A 63 -4.57 7.39 13.83
N ASN A 64 -4.87 6.73 12.72
CA ASN A 64 -6.22 6.25 12.38
C ASN A 64 -6.34 4.72 12.35
N GLY A 65 -5.22 4.01 12.32
CA GLY A 65 -5.16 2.56 12.33
C GLY A 65 -5.35 1.98 13.73
N PRO A 66 -5.42 0.64 13.84
CA PRO A 66 -5.51 -0.02 15.14
C PRO A 66 -4.24 0.23 15.98
N PRO A 67 -4.35 0.51 17.30
CA PRO A 67 -3.20 0.82 18.15
C PRO A 67 -2.15 -0.30 18.27
N ASP A 68 -2.57 -1.55 18.09
CA ASP A 68 -1.74 -2.75 18.13
C ASP A 68 -1.27 -3.21 16.75
N ALA A 69 -1.65 -2.48 15.68
CA ALA A 69 -1.15 -2.76 14.34
C ALA A 69 0.32 -2.36 14.21
N PRO A 70 1.15 -3.17 13.53
CA PRO A 70 2.50 -2.73 13.19
C PRO A 70 2.42 -1.49 12.27
N PRO A 71 3.46 -0.64 12.24
CA PRO A 71 3.50 0.50 11.33
C PRO A 71 3.34 0.06 9.88
N LEU A 72 2.71 0.92 9.07
CA LEU A 72 2.56 0.69 7.64
C LEU A 72 3.95 0.52 6.98
N PRO A 73 4.20 -0.59 6.25
CA PRO A 73 5.50 -0.82 5.62
C PRO A 73 5.78 0.23 4.55
N LEU A 74 7.03 0.69 4.49
CA LEU A 74 7.45 1.72 3.55
C LEU A 74 8.08 1.12 2.29
N SER A 75 8.86 0.05 2.40
CA SER A 75 9.50 -0.52 1.23
C SER A 75 8.63 -1.58 0.54
N HIS A 76 8.84 -1.77 -0.76
CA HIS A 76 8.16 -2.86 -1.48
C HIS A 76 8.51 -4.25 -0.92
N ALA A 77 9.75 -4.43 -0.45
CA ALA A 77 10.19 -5.64 0.22
C ALA A 77 9.39 -5.86 1.52
N ASP A 78 9.31 -4.83 2.39
CA ASP A 78 8.55 -4.92 3.64
C ASP A 78 7.06 -5.19 3.40
N VAL A 79 6.47 -4.62 2.33
CA VAL A 79 5.08 -4.89 1.96
C VAL A 79 4.89 -6.37 1.63
N GLY A 80 5.83 -6.98 0.89
CA GLY A 80 5.85 -8.42 0.61
C GLY A 80 5.97 -9.24 1.89
N ASP A 81 6.96 -8.94 2.71
CA ASP A 81 7.22 -9.63 3.97
C ASP A 81 6.04 -9.53 4.95
N TYR A 82 5.36 -8.38 4.98
CA TYR A 82 4.16 -8.20 5.78
C TYR A 82 3.02 -9.06 5.25
N ARG A 83 2.79 -9.06 3.94
CA ARG A 83 1.70 -9.83 3.31
C ARG A 83 1.86 -11.33 3.53
N ASP A 84 3.10 -11.80 3.51
CA ASP A 84 3.43 -13.21 3.69
C ASP A 84 3.45 -13.60 5.20
N ALA A 85 3.37 -12.61 6.10
CA ALA A 85 3.19 -12.83 7.53
C ALA A 85 1.74 -13.22 7.88
N ARG A 86 1.59 -13.90 9.02
CA ARG A 86 0.27 -14.27 9.58
C ARG A 86 -0.31 -13.16 10.45
N GLY A 87 -1.60 -13.28 10.76
CA GLY A 87 -2.28 -12.39 11.71
C GLY A 87 -2.40 -10.95 11.20
N LEU A 88 -2.47 -10.00 12.13
CA LEU A 88 -2.70 -8.58 11.81
C LEU A 88 -1.62 -7.99 10.89
N LYS A 89 -0.38 -8.46 11.01
CA LYS A 89 0.74 -8.02 10.12
C LYS A 89 0.46 -8.36 8.66
N GLY A 90 -0.09 -9.56 8.40
CA GLY A 90 -0.61 -9.99 7.09
C GLY A 90 -1.59 -8.98 6.51
N VAL A 91 -2.62 -8.65 7.29
CA VAL A 91 -3.68 -7.70 6.90
C VAL A 91 -3.11 -6.32 6.60
N VAL A 92 -2.16 -5.83 7.40
CA VAL A 92 -1.46 -4.56 7.14
C VAL A 92 -0.65 -4.62 5.84
N GLY A 93 -0.01 -5.75 5.53
CA GLY A 93 0.67 -5.95 4.24
C GLY A 93 -0.28 -5.87 3.05
N PHE A 94 -1.45 -6.51 3.12
CA PHE A 94 -2.49 -6.39 2.10
C PHE A 94 -2.99 -4.95 1.94
N TYR A 95 -3.22 -4.27 3.06
CA TYR A 95 -3.66 -2.88 3.05
C TYR A 95 -2.62 -1.95 2.40
N ALA A 96 -1.34 -2.10 2.76
CA ALA A 96 -0.26 -1.32 2.17
C ALA A 96 -0.13 -1.55 0.65
N ARG A 97 -0.24 -2.81 0.19
CA ARG A 97 -0.26 -3.14 -1.23
C ARG A 97 -1.49 -2.53 -1.95
N SER A 98 -2.63 -2.51 -1.28
CA SER A 98 -3.84 -1.91 -1.83
C SER A 98 -3.69 -0.38 -1.97
N LEU A 99 -3.14 0.28 -0.94
CA LEU A 99 -2.81 1.70 -0.96
C LEU A 99 -1.80 2.05 -2.07
N SER A 100 -0.79 1.20 -2.29
CA SER A 100 0.24 1.49 -3.31
C SER A 100 -0.34 1.61 -4.71
N ARG A 101 -1.43 0.88 -5.02
CA ARG A 101 -2.13 0.99 -6.31
C ARG A 101 -2.87 2.31 -6.50
N GLN A 102 -3.24 2.95 -5.39
CA GLN A 102 -3.92 4.25 -5.36
C GLN A 102 -2.94 5.40 -5.07
N GLY A 103 -1.63 5.17 -5.22
CA GLY A 103 -0.61 6.19 -4.94
C GLY A 103 -0.53 6.61 -3.48
N TYR A 104 -0.91 5.71 -2.56
CA TYR A 104 -1.00 5.97 -1.12
C TYR A 104 -2.00 7.05 -0.73
N ASP A 105 -3.04 7.28 -1.55
CA ASP A 105 -4.15 8.18 -1.25
C ASP A 105 -5.12 7.56 -0.24
N VAL A 106 -4.80 7.75 1.05
CA VAL A 106 -5.59 7.25 2.19
C VAL A 106 -7.00 7.85 2.29
N GLN A 107 -7.28 8.97 1.61
CA GLN A 107 -8.61 9.58 1.63
C GLN A 107 -9.57 8.92 0.64
N LYS A 108 -9.04 8.41 -0.48
CA LYS A 108 -9.85 7.68 -1.47
C LYS A 108 -9.96 6.20 -1.18
N HIS A 109 -8.99 5.66 -0.46
CA HIS A 109 -8.99 4.26 -0.06
C HIS A 109 -9.98 4.03 1.10
N PRO A 110 -10.68 2.88 1.16
CA PRO A 110 -11.45 2.48 2.33
C PRO A 110 -10.61 2.53 3.61
N SER A 111 -11.29 2.73 4.74
CA SER A 111 -10.66 2.63 6.04
C SER A 111 -9.97 1.27 6.22
N PHE A 112 -8.98 1.20 7.11
CA PHE A 112 -8.33 -0.09 7.40
C PHE A 112 -9.33 -1.14 7.88
N ASP A 113 -10.31 -0.76 8.71
CA ASP A 113 -11.33 -1.68 9.23
C ASP A 113 -12.23 -2.21 8.10
N ASP A 114 -12.74 -1.33 7.22
CA ASP A 114 -13.58 -1.74 6.10
C ASP A 114 -12.81 -2.63 5.13
N PHE A 115 -11.57 -2.28 4.82
CA PHE A 115 -10.68 -3.09 3.99
C PHE A 115 -10.44 -4.46 4.63
N ALA A 116 -10.12 -4.51 5.92
CA ALA A 116 -9.85 -5.76 6.64
C ALA A 116 -11.07 -6.68 6.63
N ARG A 117 -12.28 -6.14 6.83
CA ARG A 117 -13.52 -6.93 6.74
C ARG A 117 -13.78 -7.45 5.33
N GLY A 118 -13.51 -6.64 4.31
CA GLY A 118 -13.57 -7.04 2.90
C GLY A 118 -12.58 -8.16 2.59
N LEU A 119 -11.35 -8.04 3.10
CA LEU A 119 -10.30 -9.04 2.96
C LEU A 119 -10.70 -10.35 3.65
N MET A 120 -11.28 -10.28 4.86
CA MET A 120 -11.75 -11.47 5.58
C MET A 120 -12.94 -12.13 4.86
N ALA A 121 -13.84 -11.36 4.24
CA ALA A 121 -14.90 -11.92 3.40
C ALA A 121 -14.34 -12.67 2.20
N LEU A 122 -13.37 -12.07 1.49
CA LEU A 122 -12.68 -12.72 0.38
C LEU A 122 -11.95 -14.00 0.84
N ALA A 123 -11.28 -13.95 2.00
CA ALA A 123 -10.59 -15.09 2.57
C ALA A 123 -11.54 -16.25 2.86
N VAL A 124 -12.64 -16.00 3.55
CA VAL A 124 -13.64 -17.03 3.88
C VAL A 124 -14.29 -17.62 2.62
N GLU A 125 -14.52 -16.80 1.59
CA GLU A 125 -15.16 -17.25 0.35
C GLU A 125 -14.22 -18.08 -0.54
N LYS A 126 -12.97 -17.65 -0.71
CA LYS A 126 -12.07 -18.18 -1.77
C LYS A 126 -10.79 -18.82 -1.24
N GLY A 127 -10.53 -18.73 0.07
CA GLY A 127 -9.24 -19.03 0.67
C GLY A 127 -8.23 -17.92 0.36
N LEU A 128 -7.51 -17.45 1.38
CA LEU A 128 -6.55 -16.36 1.20
C LEU A 128 -5.41 -16.47 2.19
N TRP A 129 -4.34 -17.17 1.79
CA TRP A 129 -3.12 -17.31 2.59
C TRP A 129 -3.35 -17.77 4.05
N ASN A 130 -4.35 -18.64 4.28
CA ASN A 130 -4.78 -19.13 5.59
C ASN A 130 -5.42 -18.08 6.51
N LEU A 131 -5.75 -16.87 6.02
CA LEU A 131 -6.50 -15.88 6.80
C LEU A 131 -7.89 -16.40 7.17
N GLU A 132 -8.48 -17.27 6.35
CA GLU A 132 -9.75 -17.95 6.60
C GLU A 132 -9.73 -18.88 7.82
N ASN A 133 -8.54 -19.26 8.29
CA ASN A 133 -8.35 -20.12 9.46
C ASN A 133 -8.03 -19.33 10.73
N ASP A 134 -7.76 -18.02 10.63
CA ASP A 134 -7.42 -17.18 11.79
C ASP A 134 -8.69 -16.69 12.51
N GLN A 135 -9.13 -17.47 13.49
CA GLN A 135 -10.33 -17.17 14.28
C GLN A 135 -10.23 -15.85 15.06
N THR A 136 -9.01 -15.40 15.38
CA THR A 136 -8.82 -14.13 16.09
C THR A 136 -9.11 -12.97 15.14
N LEU A 137 -8.57 -13.02 13.92
CA LEU A 137 -8.84 -12.02 12.89
C LEU A 137 -10.30 -12.02 12.45
N ILE A 138 -10.91 -13.19 12.26
CA ILE A 138 -12.32 -13.30 11.86
C ILE A 138 -13.25 -12.69 12.91
N ARG A 139 -12.97 -12.92 14.20
CA ARG A 139 -13.78 -12.31 15.28
C ARG A 139 -13.60 -10.80 15.34
N ARG A 140 -12.38 -10.33 15.13
CA ARG A 140 -12.02 -8.91 15.17
C ARG A 140 -12.57 -8.13 13.98
N PHE A 141 -12.31 -8.62 12.78
CA PHE A 141 -12.75 -8.05 11.50
C PHE A 141 -13.80 -8.96 10.90
N ARG A 142 -15.02 -8.91 11.45
CA ARG A 142 -16.12 -9.79 11.00
C ARG A 142 -16.27 -9.69 9.48
N PRO A 143 -16.19 -10.82 8.75
CA PRO A 143 -16.27 -10.85 7.30
C PRO A 143 -17.46 -10.04 6.78
N ARG A 144 -17.17 -9.04 5.94
CA ARG A 144 -18.18 -8.23 5.27
C ARG A 144 -17.69 -7.92 3.86
N PRO A 145 -18.41 -8.34 2.80
CA PRO A 145 -18.04 -7.99 1.44
C PRO A 145 -17.85 -6.49 1.28
N LEU A 146 -16.81 -6.11 0.55
CA LEU A 146 -16.47 -4.72 0.26
C LEU A 146 -16.54 -4.50 -1.25
N GLU A 147 -17.35 -3.53 -1.67
CA GLU A 147 -17.42 -3.12 -3.07
C GLU A 147 -16.04 -2.63 -3.55
N GLY A 148 -15.61 -3.10 -4.71
CA GLY A 148 -14.27 -2.83 -5.23
C GLY A 148 -13.18 -3.78 -4.72
N MET A 149 -13.46 -4.70 -3.80
CA MET A 149 -12.50 -5.74 -3.41
C MET A 149 -12.29 -6.73 -4.55
N THR A 150 -11.08 -6.76 -5.11
CA THR A 150 -10.76 -7.65 -6.24
C THR A 150 -10.41 -9.07 -5.78
N PRO A 151 -10.53 -10.08 -6.66
CA PRO A 151 -10.05 -11.45 -6.37
C PRO A 151 -8.55 -11.52 -6.05
N SER A 152 -7.79 -10.49 -6.39
CA SER A 152 -6.35 -10.37 -6.10
C SER A 152 -6.07 -9.71 -4.73
N ALA A 153 -7.07 -9.58 -3.86
CA ALA A 153 -6.94 -9.07 -2.48
C ALA A 153 -6.38 -7.63 -2.39
N PHE A 154 -6.84 -6.77 -3.29
CA PHE A 154 -6.67 -5.32 -3.20
C PHE A 154 -7.98 -4.63 -3.59
N TRP A 155 -8.16 -3.40 -3.10
CA TRP A 155 -9.31 -2.58 -3.42
C TRP A 155 -9.05 -1.73 -4.67
N ALA A 156 -10.05 -1.70 -5.55
CA ALA A 156 -10.10 -0.82 -6.70
C ALA A 156 -11.35 0.07 -6.62
N PRO A 157 -11.28 1.35 -6.99
CA PRO A 157 -12.46 2.21 -7.13
C PRO A 157 -13.51 1.57 -8.04
N PRO A 158 -14.82 1.75 -7.81
CA PRO A 158 -15.88 1.03 -8.52
C PRO A 158 -15.74 1.01 -10.05
N LYS A 159 -15.41 2.15 -10.68
CA LYS A 159 -15.17 2.23 -12.13
C LYS A 159 -13.99 1.37 -12.62
N GLU A 160 -12.89 1.36 -11.86
CA GLU A 160 -11.72 0.52 -12.17
C GLU A 160 -12.05 -0.96 -11.92
N TYR A 161 -12.80 -1.25 -10.86
CA TYR A 161 -13.26 -2.59 -10.53
C TYR A 161 -14.12 -3.19 -11.66
N GLU A 162 -15.08 -2.44 -12.19
CA GLU A 162 -15.92 -2.87 -13.33
C GLU A 162 -15.06 -3.24 -14.55
N GLN A 163 -14.09 -2.39 -14.90
CA GLN A 163 -13.17 -2.64 -16.02
C GLN A 163 -12.29 -3.87 -15.79
N LEU A 164 -11.76 -4.02 -14.57
CA LEU A 164 -10.97 -5.19 -14.19
C LEU A 164 -11.82 -6.46 -14.28
N MET A 165 -13.03 -6.46 -13.75
CA MET A 165 -13.90 -7.64 -13.79
C MET A 165 -14.33 -8.00 -15.22
N ALA A 166 -14.56 -7.02 -16.09
CA ALA A 166 -14.79 -7.25 -17.51
C ALA A 166 -13.60 -7.96 -18.19
N SER A 167 -12.37 -7.58 -17.85
CA SER A 167 -11.16 -8.24 -18.38
C SER A 167 -11.02 -9.70 -17.91
N TYR A 168 -11.33 -9.98 -16.63
CA TYR A 168 -11.34 -11.35 -16.11
C TYR A 168 -12.43 -12.21 -16.77
N GLY A 169 -13.61 -11.63 -17.03
CA GLY A 169 -14.68 -12.32 -17.75
C GLY A 169 -14.28 -12.71 -19.18
N CYS A 170 -13.58 -11.83 -19.90
CA CYS A 170 -13.13 -12.10 -21.27
C CYS A 170 -12.04 -13.19 -21.35
N SER A 171 -11.15 -13.26 -20.35
CA SER A 171 -10.13 -14.31 -20.26
C SER A 171 -10.68 -15.70 -19.96
N ARG A 172 -11.84 -15.81 -19.29
CA ARG A 172 -12.49 -17.09 -18.96
C ARG A 172 -13.32 -17.66 -20.12
N SER A 173 -13.74 -16.85 -21.08
CA SER A 173 -14.47 -17.32 -22.28
C SER A 173 -13.56 -17.80 -23.42
N ALA A 174 -12.24 -17.67 -23.27
CA ALA A 174 -11.25 -18.03 -24.28
C ALA A 174 -10.43 -19.30 -23.92
N ALA A 175 -10.84 -20.03 -22.87
CA ALA A 175 -10.19 -21.25 -22.39
C ALA A 175 -11.11 -22.47 -22.54
#